data_AF-A0A8T2JFD4-F1
#
_entry.id   AF-A0A8T2JFD4-F1
#
_cell.length_a   1.000
_cell.length_b   1.000
_cell.length_c   1.000
_cell.angle_alpha   90.00
_cell.angle_beta   90.00
_cell.angle_gamma   90.00
#
_symmetry.space_group_name_H-M   'P 1'
#
loop_
_entity.id
_entity.type
_entity.pdbx_description
1 polymer ?
#
loop_
_entity_poly.entity_id
_entity_poly.type
_entity_poly.pdbx_seq_one_letter_code
_entity_poly.pdbx_strand_id
1 'polypeptide(L)'
;MWRDLPVPFYMSINIFEVINHKEVLKGEKPKLEQRGPYVYREQKIKKNITFNENETVSFVEYRTFHFSPEKSNGTEEDFVLVPNILVLVSSVMMQDVSIALKWVISGAFTAFNEEAFINRTVKEILWGYDDPFLDFINTLLPGKLPFKGKFGFFSDFNNSNSGVFTVNTGMKDISQVQMVDTWNGLKEVTYWNSEQANMINGTAGQMWPPFRKPSDPLEFYSPDACRSMKLVFEKEETYRGIPTYRYTAPSYLFANGTEYPPNEGFCPCVASGVQNVSACRFNAPMFLSFPHFYNADPAFVESVDGLQPNEDLHSLFLDLHPLTGIPMNCSIKMQLNVLTKAVSGIS
;
A
#
# COMPACT_ATOMS: atom_id res chain seq x y z
N MET A 1 3.36 -26.46 -1.37
CA MET A 1 4.08 -25.19 -1.20
C MET A 1 3.32 -24.01 -1.79
N TRP A 2 2.94 -24.01 -3.08
CA TRP A 2 2.18 -22.89 -3.66
C TRP A 2 0.77 -22.71 -3.05
N ARG A 3 0.01 -23.81 -2.88
CA ARG A 3 -1.34 -23.79 -2.30
C ARG A 3 -1.31 -23.39 -0.82
N ASP A 4 -0.48 -24.10 -0.05
CA ASP A 4 -0.30 -23.92 1.39
C ASP A 4 1.17 -23.56 1.65
N LEU A 5 1.40 -22.30 2.02
CA LEU A 5 2.74 -21.78 2.28
C LEU A 5 3.22 -22.29 3.65
N PRO A 6 4.38 -22.97 3.71
CA PRO A 6 4.86 -23.60 4.95
C PRO A 6 5.51 -22.60 5.92
N VAL A 7 5.68 -21.33 5.52
CA VAL A 7 6.37 -20.29 6.29
C VAL A 7 5.38 -19.20 6.73
N PRO A 8 5.49 -18.71 7.98
CA PRO A 8 4.66 -17.60 8.45
C PRO A 8 5.11 -16.29 7.81
N PHE A 9 4.15 -15.47 7.37
CA PHE A 9 4.38 -14.07 7.03
C PHE A 9 4.04 -13.20 8.23
N TYR A 10 4.76 -12.09 8.38
CA TYR A 10 4.50 -11.10 9.41
C TYR A 10 4.37 -9.74 8.77
N MET A 11 3.29 -9.03 9.09
CA MET A 11 3.08 -7.64 8.76
C MET A 11 3.43 -6.81 9.99
N SER A 12 4.43 -5.95 9.88
CA SER A 12 4.82 -5.03 10.94
C SER A 12 4.35 -3.63 10.56
N ILE A 13 3.54 -3.01 11.41
CA ILE A 13 2.98 -1.68 11.18
C ILE A 13 3.63 -0.71 12.14
N ASN A 14 4.13 0.41 11.61
CA ASN A 14 4.56 1.56 12.39
C ASN A 14 3.62 2.72 12.07
N ILE A 15 3.16 3.42 13.10
CA ILE A 15 2.23 4.56 12.99
C ILE A 15 3.00 5.83 13.37
N PHE A 16 2.83 6.90 12.61
CA PHE A 16 3.37 8.21 12.98
C PHE A 16 2.33 8.99 13.77
N GLU A 17 2.56 9.11 15.07
CA GLU A 17 1.76 9.93 15.99
C GLU A 17 2.15 11.41 15.84
N VAL A 18 1.17 12.30 15.78
CA VAL A 18 1.38 13.75 15.65
C VAL A 18 1.42 14.38 17.04
N ILE A 19 2.59 14.84 17.49
CA ILE A 19 2.75 15.31 18.87
C ILE A 19 2.41 16.80 19.08
N ASN A 20 2.30 17.58 17.99
CA ASN A 20 2.03 19.03 18.03
C ASN A 20 0.79 19.42 17.18
N HIS A 21 -0.27 18.62 17.25
CA HIS A 21 -1.46 18.79 16.41
C HIS A 21 -2.11 20.20 16.49
N LYS A 22 -2.08 20.85 17.67
CA LYS A 22 -2.65 22.19 17.87
C LYS A 22 -1.85 23.28 17.15
N GLU A 23 -0.54 23.10 17.08
CA GLU A 23 0.39 23.98 16.38
C GLU A 23 0.27 23.75 14.86
N VAL A 24 0.10 22.50 14.42
CA VAL A 24 -0.14 22.18 13.01
C VAL A 24 -1.40 22.86 12.49
N LEU A 25 -2.48 22.92 13.29
CA LEU A 25 -3.69 23.66 12.94
C LEU A 25 -3.47 25.17 12.77
N LYS A 26 -2.40 25.72 13.35
CA LYS A 26 -2.00 27.13 13.18
C LYS A 26 -1.01 27.33 12.03
N GLY A 27 -0.65 26.26 11.32
CA GLY A 27 0.29 26.28 10.20
C GLY A 27 1.74 25.98 10.58
N GLU A 28 2.02 25.53 11.82
CA GLU A 28 3.36 25.04 12.15
C GLU A 28 3.64 23.68 11.51
N LYS A 29 4.94 23.36 11.38
CA LYS A 29 5.39 22.09 10.85
C LYS A 29 4.96 20.91 11.76
N PRO A 30 4.42 19.81 11.22
CA PRO A 30 4.13 18.61 12.01
C PRO A 30 5.39 17.97 12.58
N LYS A 31 5.30 17.55 13.83
CA LYS A 31 6.29 16.74 14.54
C LYS A 31 5.71 15.36 14.76
N LEU A 32 6.43 14.35 14.31
CA LEU A 32 5.99 12.97 14.31
C LEU A 32 6.83 12.13 15.27
N GLU A 33 6.17 11.22 15.97
CA GLU A 33 6.82 10.15 16.74
C GLU A 33 6.37 8.80 16.20
N GLN A 34 7.33 7.92 15.91
CA GLN A 34 7.00 6.59 15.40
C GLN A 34 6.59 5.66 16.54
N ARG A 35 5.39 5.09 16.42
CA ARG A 35 4.81 4.12 17.35
C ARG A 35 4.81 2.73 16.70
N GLY A 36 5.35 1.74 17.41
CA GLY A 36 5.38 0.35 16.96
C GLY A 36 6.77 -0.30 17.08
N PRO A 37 7.00 -1.43 16.38
CA PRO A 37 6.05 -2.05 15.46
C PRO A 37 4.88 -2.73 16.18
N TYR A 38 3.70 -2.70 15.56
CA TYR A 38 2.55 -3.55 15.85
C TYR A 38 2.55 -4.69 14.84
N VAL A 39 2.78 -5.91 15.32
CA VAL A 39 3.08 -7.06 14.46
C VAL A 39 1.89 -8.00 14.38
N TYR A 40 1.52 -8.36 13.16
CA TYR A 40 0.46 -9.31 12.85
C TYR A 40 1.04 -10.49 12.08
N ARG A 41 0.75 -11.71 12.54
CA ARG A 41 0.99 -12.92 11.76
C ARG A 41 -0.06 -13.00 10.67
N GLU A 42 0.40 -13.02 9.43
CA GLU A 42 -0.42 -13.16 8.25
C GLU A 42 -0.50 -14.64 7.83
N GLN A 43 -1.71 -15.14 7.67
CA GLN A 43 -1.98 -16.45 7.07
C GLN A 43 -2.57 -16.24 5.68
N LYS A 44 -2.01 -16.93 4.68
CA LYS A 44 -2.45 -16.87 3.29
C LYS A 44 -2.96 -18.24 2.86
N ILE A 45 -4.19 -18.30 2.35
CA ILE A 45 -4.82 -19.55 1.91
C ILE A 45 -5.42 -19.35 0.53
N LYS A 46 -5.01 -20.19 -0.44
CA LYS A 46 -5.62 -20.21 -1.77
C LYS A 46 -6.87 -21.09 -1.78
N LYS A 47 -7.98 -20.53 -2.24
CA LYS A 47 -9.29 -21.19 -2.42
C LYS A 47 -9.76 -21.07 -3.87
N ASN A 48 -10.82 -21.80 -4.20
CA ASN A 48 -11.43 -21.81 -5.53
C ASN A 48 -10.41 -22.04 -6.66
N ILE A 49 -9.57 -23.05 -6.47
CA ILE A 49 -8.49 -23.39 -7.40
C ILE A 49 -9.07 -24.16 -8.57
N THR A 50 -8.95 -23.61 -9.77
CA THR A 50 -9.44 -24.22 -11.01
C THR A 50 -8.31 -24.28 -12.02
N PHE A 51 -8.03 -25.48 -12.54
CA PHE A 51 -7.10 -25.66 -13.66
C PHE A 51 -7.85 -25.50 -14.97
N ASN A 52 -7.30 -24.70 -15.87
CA ASN A 52 -7.94 -24.33 -17.12
C ASN A 52 -7.33 -25.13 -18.29
N GLU A 53 -8.08 -25.31 -19.38
CA GLU A 53 -7.64 -26.05 -20.57
C GLU A 53 -6.43 -25.41 -21.26
N ASN A 54 -6.24 -24.09 -21.10
CA ASN A 54 -5.10 -23.35 -21.63
C ASN A 54 -3.81 -23.51 -20.78
N GLU A 55 -3.79 -24.44 -19.82
CA GLU A 55 -2.67 -24.72 -18.91
C GLU A 55 -2.35 -23.59 -17.93
N THR A 56 -3.35 -22.78 -17.61
CA THR A 56 -3.30 -21.83 -16.50
C THR A 56 -4.04 -22.39 -15.28
N VAL A 57 -3.84 -21.78 -14.13
CA VAL A 57 -4.57 -22.07 -12.90
C VAL A 57 -5.12 -20.76 -12.32
N SER A 58 -6.43 -20.75 -12.07
CA SER A 58 -7.14 -19.63 -11.43
C SER A 58 -7.35 -19.92 -9.95
N PHE A 59 -7.17 -18.91 -9.10
CA PHE A 59 -7.34 -19.03 -7.65
C PHE A 59 -7.66 -17.68 -7.00
N VAL A 60 -8.21 -17.75 -5.79
CA VAL A 60 -8.40 -16.59 -4.90
C VAL A 60 -7.55 -16.80 -3.66
N GLU A 61 -6.72 -15.82 -3.31
CA GLU A 61 -5.93 -15.86 -2.08
C GLU A 61 -6.58 -15.05 -0.97
N TYR A 62 -6.93 -15.73 0.12
CA TYR A 62 -7.44 -15.11 1.33
C TYR A 62 -6.33 -14.82 2.32
N ARG A 63 -6.38 -13.64 2.95
CA ARG A 63 -5.44 -13.18 3.96
C ARG A 63 -6.16 -13.02 5.30
N THR A 64 -5.60 -13.57 6.36
CA THR A 64 -6.05 -13.33 7.74
C THR A 64 -4.90 -12.87 8.61
N PHE A 65 -5.19 -11.94 9.51
CA PHE A 65 -4.20 -11.30 10.36
C PHE A 65 -4.49 -11.59 11.83
N HIS A 66 -3.47 -12.06 12.54
CA HIS A 66 -3.55 -12.34 13.97
C HIS A 66 -2.47 -11.54 14.69
N PHE A 67 -2.88 -10.66 15.61
CA PHE A 67 -1.93 -9.85 16.37
C PHE A 67 -0.94 -10.74 17.14
N SER A 68 0.33 -10.32 17.18
CA SER A 68 1.44 -11.02 17.82
C SER A 68 2.04 -10.11 18.91
N PRO A 69 1.49 -10.13 20.14
CA PRO A 69 1.95 -9.28 21.24
C PRO A 69 3.44 -9.44 21.53
N GLU A 70 3.96 -10.66 21.44
CA GLU A 70 5.36 -11.01 21.74
C GLU A 70 6.38 -10.48 20.73
N LYS A 71 5.91 -9.99 19.57
CA LYS A 71 6.74 -9.35 18.54
C LYS A 71 6.47 -7.85 18.42
N SER A 72 5.52 -7.33 19.19
CA SER A 72 5.07 -5.94 19.13
C SER A 72 5.69 -5.13 20.26
N ASN A 73 5.92 -3.84 20.02
CA ASN A 73 6.42 -2.90 21.04
C ASN A 73 5.28 -2.16 21.77
N GLY A 74 4.06 -2.70 21.72
CA GLY A 74 2.85 -2.07 22.19
C GLY A 74 1.65 -3.01 22.01
N THR A 75 0.46 -2.53 22.38
CA THR A 75 -0.80 -3.27 22.25
C THR A 75 -1.71 -2.63 21.22
N GLU A 76 -2.69 -3.38 20.68
CA GLU A 76 -3.69 -2.80 19.79
C GLU A 76 -4.54 -1.72 20.50
N GLU A 77 -4.53 -1.69 21.83
CA GLU A 77 -5.30 -0.75 22.65
C GLU A 77 -4.50 0.51 23.03
N ASP A 78 -3.28 0.64 22.51
CA ASP A 78 -2.50 1.87 22.63
C ASP A 78 -3.22 2.99 21.87
N PHE A 79 -3.40 4.15 22.52
CA PHE A 79 -3.93 5.34 21.88
C PHE A 79 -2.83 6.07 21.12
N VAL A 80 -3.15 6.51 19.92
CA VAL A 80 -2.28 7.34 19.08
C VAL A 80 -3.08 8.47 18.44
N LEU A 81 -2.49 9.67 18.42
CA LEU A 81 -3.08 10.84 17.78
C LEU A 81 -2.65 10.90 16.31
N VAL A 82 -3.60 10.73 15.39
CA VAL A 82 -3.34 10.70 13.94
C VAL A 82 -4.22 11.70 13.20
N PRO A 83 -3.86 12.11 11.96
CA PRO A 83 -4.75 12.90 11.12
C PRO A 83 -6.07 12.16 10.90
N ASN A 84 -7.20 12.86 11.07
CA ASN A 84 -8.52 12.30 10.80
C ASN A 84 -8.72 12.22 9.29
N ILE A 85 -8.44 11.05 8.72
CA ILE A 85 -8.45 10.85 7.27
C ILE A 85 -9.83 11.09 6.68
N LEU A 86 -10.91 10.69 7.35
CA LEU A 86 -12.27 10.94 6.86
C LEU A 86 -12.53 12.44 6.66
N VAL A 87 -12.18 13.25 7.66
CA VAL A 87 -12.36 14.72 7.61
C VAL A 87 -11.45 15.35 6.57
N LEU A 88 -10.16 15.03 6.61
CA LEU A 88 -9.14 15.69 5.78
C LEU A 88 -9.30 15.32 4.31
N VAL A 89 -9.51 14.04 3.99
CA VAL A 89 -9.74 13.59 2.60
C VAL A 89 -11.05 14.15 2.07
N SER A 90 -12.14 14.08 2.84
CA SER A 90 -13.43 14.66 2.40
C SER A 90 -13.29 16.16 2.13
N SER A 91 -12.55 16.88 2.96
CA SER A 91 -12.30 18.31 2.76
C SER A 91 -11.58 18.58 1.44
N VAL A 92 -10.49 17.86 1.16
CA VAL A 92 -9.72 18.01 -0.09
C VAL A 92 -10.55 17.63 -1.31
N MET A 93 -11.32 16.55 -1.24
CA MET A 93 -12.21 16.12 -2.34
C MET A 93 -13.33 17.14 -2.62
N MET A 94 -13.69 17.97 -1.63
CA MET A 94 -14.71 19.01 -1.75
C MET A 94 -14.14 20.37 -2.17
N GLN A 95 -12.86 20.48 -2.49
CA GLN A 95 -12.23 21.76 -2.85
C GLN A 95 -12.91 22.47 -4.04
N ASP A 96 -13.40 21.70 -5.03
CA ASP A 96 -13.92 22.22 -6.29
C ASP A 96 -15.46 22.21 -6.34
N VAL A 97 -16.13 21.83 -5.25
CA VAL A 97 -17.60 21.85 -5.18
C VAL A 97 -18.15 23.23 -4.79
N SER A 98 -19.46 23.43 -4.95
CA SER A 98 -20.12 24.70 -4.65
C SER A 98 -19.94 25.11 -3.18
N ILE A 99 -19.86 26.42 -2.94
CA ILE A 99 -19.67 26.96 -1.59
C ILE A 99 -20.78 26.50 -0.64
N ALA A 100 -22.03 26.43 -1.10
CA ALA A 100 -23.15 25.95 -0.28
C ALA A 100 -22.93 24.53 0.24
N LEU A 101 -22.41 23.61 -0.59
CA LEU A 101 -22.15 22.24 -0.18
C LEU A 101 -20.97 22.14 0.80
N LYS A 102 -19.94 22.97 0.63
CA LYS A 102 -18.83 23.09 1.59
C LYS A 102 -19.34 23.50 2.98
N TRP A 103 -20.26 24.46 3.05
CA TRP A 103 -20.87 24.90 4.32
C TRP A 103 -21.71 23.79 4.97
N VAL A 104 -22.45 22.99 4.18
CA VAL A 104 -23.18 21.83 4.69
C VAL A 104 -22.23 20.83 5.34
N ILE A 105 -21.11 20.52 4.69
CA ILE A 105 -20.12 19.57 5.21
C ILE A 105 -19.40 20.15 6.43
N SER A 106 -19.03 21.43 6.41
CA SER A 106 -18.45 22.14 7.56
C SER A 106 -19.39 22.11 8.78
N GLY A 107 -20.68 22.32 8.54
CA GLY A 107 -21.72 22.20 9.56
C GLY A 107 -21.86 20.77 10.08
N ALA A 108 -21.75 19.77 9.20
CA ALA A 108 -21.75 18.36 9.59
C ALA A 108 -20.54 18.02 10.47
N PHE A 109 -19.33 18.46 10.12
CA PHE A 109 -18.15 18.26 10.97
C PHE A 109 -18.38 18.80 12.38
N THR A 110 -18.93 20.01 12.49
CA THR A 110 -19.27 20.61 13.79
C THR A 110 -20.35 19.81 14.52
N ALA A 111 -21.40 19.36 13.82
CA ALA A 111 -22.51 18.62 14.43
C ALA A 111 -22.10 17.23 14.93
N PHE A 112 -21.17 16.57 14.26
CA PHE A 112 -20.63 15.27 14.65
C PHE A 112 -19.39 15.36 15.55
N ASN A 113 -18.94 16.57 15.89
CA ASN A 113 -17.73 16.82 16.67
C ASN A 113 -16.47 16.20 16.02
N GLU A 114 -16.39 16.31 14.70
CA GLU A 114 -15.27 15.87 13.89
C GLU A 114 -14.15 16.92 13.91
N GLU A 115 -12.95 16.47 14.28
CA GLU A 115 -11.74 17.30 14.29
C GLU A 115 -10.76 16.83 13.21
N ALA A 116 -9.83 17.70 12.81
CA ALA A 116 -8.77 17.38 11.84
C ALA A 116 -7.80 16.29 12.31
N PHE A 117 -7.72 16.06 13.62
CA PHE A 117 -6.92 15.01 14.24
C PHE A 117 -7.83 14.19 15.15
N ILE A 118 -7.59 12.89 15.22
CA ILE A 118 -8.39 11.98 16.02
C ILE A 118 -7.47 11.14 16.91
N ASN A 119 -7.86 10.98 18.17
CA ASN A 119 -7.16 10.13 19.13
C ASN A 119 -7.92 8.81 19.27
N ARG A 120 -7.33 7.71 18.78
CA ARG A 120 -7.97 6.39 18.75
C ARG A 120 -6.96 5.31 19.05
N THR A 121 -7.47 4.13 19.36
CA THR A 121 -6.63 2.94 19.53
C THR A 121 -6.03 2.52 18.18
N VAL A 122 -4.87 1.86 18.23
CA VAL A 122 -4.26 1.24 17.05
C VAL A 122 -5.23 0.28 16.37
N LYS A 123 -5.99 -0.49 17.15
CA LYS A 123 -7.01 -1.42 16.64
C LYS A 123 -8.06 -0.73 15.79
N GLU A 124 -8.61 0.38 16.29
CA GLU A 124 -9.64 1.17 15.60
C GLU A 124 -9.08 1.74 14.29
N ILE A 125 -7.90 2.35 14.33
CA ILE A 125 -7.26 2.98 13.16
C ILE A 125 -6.99 1.95 12.05
N LEU A 126 -6.51 0.77 12.42
CA LEU A 126 -6.14 -0.28 11.47
C LEU A 126 -7.35 -1.07 10.97
N TRP A 127 -8.19 -1.58 11.87
CA TRP A 127 -9.22 -2.58 11.54
C TRP A 127 -10.63 -2.02 11.46
N GLY A 128 -10.83 -0.79 11.93
CA GLY A 128 -12.06 -0.05 11.73
C GLY A 128 -12.73 0.39 13.01
N TYR A 129 -13.26 1.60 13.00
CA TYR A 129 -14.20 2.12 13.97
C TYR A 129 -15.48 2.57 13.29
N ASP A 130 -16.59 2.56 14.04
CA ASP A 130 -17.88 3.09 13.60
C ASP A 130 -17.84 4.62 13.75
N ASP A 131 -18.29 5.32 12.71
CA ASP A 131 -18.27 6.78 12.64
C ASP A 131 -19.61 7.30 12.08
N PRO A 132 -20.44 8.01 12.88
CA PRO A 132 -21.70 8.58 12.41
C PRO A 132 -21.55 9.53 11.21
N PHE A 133 -20.39 10.19 11.08
CA PHE A 133 -20.11 11.05 9.94
C PHE A 133 -19.99 10.25 8.63
N LEU A 134 -19.54 9.00 8.70
CA LEU A 134 -19.48 8.12 7.52
C LEU A 134 -20.88 7.81 6.96
N ASP A 135 -21.86 7.57 7.85
CA ASP A 135 -23.25 7.34 7.47
C ASP A 135 -23.89 8.59 6.85
N PHE A 136 -23.55 9.77 7.39
CA PHE A 136 -23.96 11.05 6.81
C PHE A 136 -23.42 11.23 5.39
N ILE A 137 -22.11 10.99 5.16
CA ILE A 137 -21.54 11.11 3.80
C ILE A 137 -22.18 10.10 2.85
N ASN A 138 -22.38 8.85 3.29
CA ASN A 138 -23.03 7.83 2.46
C ASN A 138 -24.46 8.21 2.08
N THR A 139 -25.17 8.94 2.95
CA THR A 139 -26.52 9.47 2.66
C THR A 139 -26.48 10.65 1.70
N LEU A 140 -25.52 11.57 1.89
CA LEU A 140 -25.37 12.77 1.06
C LEU A 140 -24.84 12.44 -0.35
N LEU A 141 -23.93 11.47 -0.44
CA LEU A 141 -23.22 11.07 -1.65
C LEU A 141 -23.31 9.54 -1.85
N PRO A 142 -24.50 9.01 -2.20
CA PRO A 142 -24.71 7.59 -2.32
C PRO A 142 -23.79 6.97 -3.38
N GLY A 143 -23.05 5.92 -2.98
CA GLY A 143 -22.15 5.16 -3.85
C GLY A 143 -20.81 5.84 -4.17
N LYS A 144 -20.47 6.95 -3.50
CA LYS A 144 -19.18 7.63 -3.69
C LYS A 144 -18.09 7.15 -2.74
N LEU A 145 -18.45 6.72 -1.53
CA LEU A 145 -17.51 6.10 -0.62
C LEU A 145 -17.49 4.58 -0.78
N PRO A 146 -16.31 3.96 -0.68
CA PRO A 146 -16.19 2.50 -0.76
C PRO A 146 -16.59 1.79 0.53
N PHE A 147 -16.68 2.53 1.64
CA PHE A 147 -16.83 1.98 2.98
C PHE A 147 -18.31 1.91 3.37
N LYS A 148 -18.75 0.75 3.85
CA LYS A 148 -20.06 0.57 4.50
C LYS A 148 -19.82 0.28 5.99
N GLY A 149 -20.27 1.19 6.85
CA GLY A 149 -20.25 1.04 8.31
C GLY A 149 -18.96 1.51 8.98
N LYS A 150 -17.81 0.90 8.67
CA LYS A 150 -16.55 1.16 9.39
C LYS A 150 -15.48 1.81 8.52
N PHE A 151 -14.69 2.70 9.13
CA PHE A 151 -13.47 3.23 8.53
C PHE A 151 -12.24 2.72 9.26
N GLY A 152 -11.31 2.12 8.53
CA GLY A 152 -9.96 1.77 8.99
C GLY A 152 -9.06 1.50 7.79
N PHE A 153 -7.75 1.66 7.93
CA PHE A 153 -6.82 1.50 6.80
C PHE A 153 -6.84 0.09 6.18
N PHE A 154 -7.12 -0.91 7.01
CA PHE A 154 -7.13 -2.34 6.67
C PHE A 154 -8.47 -3.01 7.02
N SER A 155 -9.56 -2.23 7.15
CA SER A 155 -10.88 -2.75 7.54
C SER A 155 -11.36 -3.89 6.63
N ASP A 156 -11.08 -3.78 5.33
CA ASP A 156 -11.45 -4.78 4.33
C ASP A 156 -10.30 -5.74 3.98
N PHE A 157 -9.22 -5.80 4.77
CA PHE A 157 -8.08 -6.70 4.51
C PHE A 157 -8.19 -8.02 5.28
N ASN A 158 -8.83 -8.01 6.45
CA ASN A 158 -8.90 -9.23 7.27
C ASN A 158 -9.98 -10.17 6.75
N ASN A 159 -9.60 -11.43 6.53
CA ASN A 159 -10.46 -12.47 5.95
C ASN A 159 -11.02 -12.08 4.56
N SER A 160 -10.25 -11.29 3.81
CA SER A 160 -10.59 -10.86 2.46
C SER A 160 -9.57 -11.36 1.45
N ASN A 161 -9.75 -10.97 0.18
CA ASN A 161 -8.86 -11.31 -0.93
C ASN A 161 -8.68 -10.11 -1.86
N SER A 162 -7.57 -10.09 -2.59
CA SER A 162 -7.26 -9.03 -3.55
C SER A 162 -7.69 -9.39 -4.98
N GLY A 163 -8.71 -10.25 -5.16
CA GLY A 163 -9.21 -10.68 -6.47
C GLY A 163 -8.73 -12.06 -6.93
N VAL A 164 -9.15 -12.43 -8.14
CA VAL A 164 -8.84 -13.71 -8.79
C VAL A 164 -7.57 -13.56 -9.62
N PHE A 165 -6.55 -14.35 -9.31
CA PHE A 165 -5.37 -14.48 -10.15
C PHE A 165 -5.50 -15.72 -11.03
N THR A 166 -5.22 -15.56 -12.32
CA THR A 166 -4.98 -16.66 -13.25
C THR A 166 -3.52 -16.63 -13.65
N VAL A 167 -2.77 -17.68 -13.32
CA VAL A 167 -1.32 -17.76 -13.56
C VAL A 167 -0.97 -18.97 -14.40
N ASN A 168 0.12 -18.89 -15.13
CA ASN A 168 0.66 -19.98 -15.93
C ASN A 168 1.20 -21.11 -15.02
N THR A 169 0.87 -22.35 -15.35
CA THR A 169 1.32 -23.53 -14.58
C THR A 169 2.76 -23.93 -14.90
N GLY A 170 3.30 -23.48 -16.03
CA GLY A 170 4.63 -23.88 -16.53
C GLY A 170 4.67 -25.18 -17.32
N MET A 171 3.51 -25.81 -17.60
CA MET A 171 3.41 -27.08 -18.33
C MET A 171 3.98 -26.99 -19.76
N LYS A 172 3.56 -25.98 -20.54
CA LYS A 172 4.13 -25.64 -21.86
C LYS A 172 5.58 -25.16 -21.79
N ASP A 173 5.84 -24.21 -20.91
CA ASP A 173 7.13 -23.55 -20.78
C ASP A 173 7.38 -23.18 -19.31
N ILE A 174 8.42 -23.79 -18.74
CA ILE A 174 8.81 -23.54 -17.35
C ILE A 174 9.25 -22.08 -17.13
N SER A 175 9.69 -21.36 -18.16
CA SER A 175 10.02 -19.93 -18.07
C SER A 175 8.81 -19.05 -17.75
N GLN A 176 7.59 -19.56 -17.96
CA GLN A 176 6.34 -18.84 -17.72
C GLN A 176 5.67 -19.21 -16.40
N VAL A 177 6.18 -20.19 -15.64
CA VAL A 177 5.52 -20.63 -14.41
C VAL A 177 5.28 -19.46 -13.44
N GLN A 178 4.08 -19.38 -12.87
CA GLN A 178 3.61 -18.30 -11.97
C GLN A 178 3.44 -16.91 -12.61
N MET A 179 3.79 -16.72 -13.88
CA MET A 179 3.50 -15.47 -14.58
C MET A 179 1.98 -15.28 -14.69
N VAL A 180 1.52 -14.07 -14.35
CA VAL A 180 0.09 -13.72 -14.40
C VAL A 180 -0.36 -13.68 -15.85
N ASP A 181 -1.40 -14.45 -16.18
CA ASP A 181 -2.12 -14.30 -17.45
C ASP A 181 -3.22 -13.24 -17.31
N THR A 182 -3.99 -13.29 -16.22
CA THR A 182 -4.99 -12.26 -15.89
C THR A 182 -5.15 -12.06 -14.39
N TRP A 183 -5.55 -10.85 -14.00
CA TRP A 183 -6.06 -10.53 -12.68
C TRP A 183 -7.50 -10.00 -12.82
N ASN A 184 -8.46 -10.63 -12.13
CA ASN A 184 -9.90 -10.38 -12.30
C ASN A 184 -10.37 -10.45 -13.77
N GLY A 185 -9.74 -11.31 -14.58
CA GLY A 185 -10.00 -11.44 -16.01
C GLY A 185 -9.39 -10.34 -16.89
N LEU A 186 -8.65 -9.40 -16.30
CA LEU A 186 -7.99 -8.30 -16.99
C LEU A 186 -6.50 -8.59 -17.23
N LYS A 187 -5.98 -8.13 -18.36
CA LYS A 187 -4.54 -8.11 -18.69
C LYS A 187 -3.88 -6.75 -18.44
N GLU A 188 -4.72 -5.72 -18.37
CA GLU A 188 -4.34 -4.36 -18.04
C GLU A 188 -5.41 -3.74 -17.14
N VAL A 189 -4.99 -2.86 -16.24
CA VAL A 189 -5.89 -2.01 -15.46
C VAL A 189 -6.24 -0.74 -16.24
N THR A 190 -7.09 0.11 -15.67
CA THR A 190 -7.53 1.36 -16.32
C THR A 190 -7.30 2.58 -15.43
N TYR A 191 -6.35 2.47 -14.50
CA TYR A 191 -6.08 3.52 -13.50
C TYR A 191 -5.14 4.61 -14.02
N TRP A 192 -4.28 4.27 -14.99
CA TRP A 192 -3.12 5.08 -15.36
C TRP A 192 -3.26 5.69 -16.76
N ASN A 193 -2.44 6.69 -17.05
CA ASN A 193 -2.54 7.51 -18.26
C ASN A 193 -1.80 6.93 -19.47
N SER A 194 -1.22 5.74 -19.36
CA SER A 194 -0.53 5.07 -20.46
C SER A 194 -0.80 3.57 -20.44
N GLU A 195 -0.79 2.96 -21.62
CA GLU A 195 -0.92 1.50 -21.79
C GLU A 195 0.16 0.77 -20.96
N GLN A 196 1.42 1.18 -21.07
CA GLN A 196 2.54 0.59 -20.33
C GLN A 196 2.31 0.57 -18.81
N ALA A 197 1.80 1.67 -18.25
CA ALA A 197 1.54 1.79 -16.81
C ALA A 197 0.37 0.90 -16.35
N ASN A 198 -0.56 0.62 -17.25
CA ASN A 198 -1.74 -0.20 -17.00
C ASN A 198 -1.46 -1.71 -17.13
N MET A 199 -0.36 -2.13 -17.75
CA MET A 199 -0.03 -3.55 -17.91
C MET A 199 0.10 -4.31 -16.58
N ILE A 200 -0.54 -5.48 -16.51
CA ILE A 200 -0.34 -6.45 -15.42
C ILE A 200 0.84 -7.36 -15.81
N ASN A 201 2.04 -6.95 -15.40
CA ASN A 201 3.29 -7.66 -15.68
C ASN A 201 3.78 -8.47 -14.49
N GLY A 202 4.48 -9.57 -14.81
CA GLY A 202 5.20 -10.37 -13.83
C GLY A 202 4.37 -11.46 -13.16
N THR A 203 4.73 -11.80 -11.93
CA THR A 203 4.04 -12.81 -11.12
C THR A 203 3.09 -12.18 -10.11
N ALA A 204 2.39 -12.99 -9.32
CA ALA A 204 1.62 -12.52 -8.17
C ALA A 204 2.52 -12.17 -6.94
N GLY A 205 3.85 -12.10 -7.11
CA GLY A 205 4.81 -11.67 -6.08
C GLY A 205 5.22 -12.75 -5.07
N GLN A 206 4.85 -14.02 -5.30
CA GLN A 206 5.12 -15.12 -4.35
C GLN A 206 6.29 -15.99 -4.76
N MET A 207 6.43 -16.22 -6.06
CA MET A 207 7.47 -17.03 -6.68
C MET A 207 7.71 -16.49 -8.09
N TRP A 208 8.89 -16.79 -8.63
CA TRP A 208 9.30 -16.46 -9.98
C TRP A 208 9.69 -17.74 -10.73
N PRO A 209 9.79 -17.67 -12.07
CA PRO A 209 10.32 -18.79 -12.85
C PRO A 209 11.72 -19.23 -12.37
N PRO A 210 12.07 -20.52 -12.49
CA PRO A 210 13.38 -21.04 -12.10
C PRO A 210 14.51 -20.57 -13.04
N PHE A 211 15.75 -20.91 -12.67
CA PHE A 211 16.97 -20.62 -13.46
C PHE A 211 17.22 -19.14 -13.76
N ARG A 212 16.96 -18.29 -12.76
CA ARG A 212 17.12 -16.84 -12.87
C ARG A 212 18.58 -16.44 -12.99
N LYS A 213 18.84 -15.43 -13.81
CA LYS A 213 20.14 -14.75 -13.93
C LYS A 213 20.08 -13.37 -13.26
N PRO A 214 21.22 -12.80 -12.83
CA PRO A 214 21.28 -11.43 -12.32
C PRO A 214 20.69 -10.38 -13.29
N SER A 215 20.80 -10.61 -14.60
CA SER A 215 20.21 -9.75 -15.63
C SER A 215 18.69 -9.76 -15.66
N ASP A 216 18.05 -10.77 -15.06
CA ASP A 216 16.62 -10.99 -15.19
C ASP A 216 15.90 -10.29 -14.02
N PRO A 217 15.13 -9.22 -14.26
CA PRO A 217 14.46 -8.47 -13.21
C PRO A 217 13.25 -9.22 -12.65
N LEU A 218 12.91 -8.97 -11.38
CA LEU A 218 11.74 -9.55 -10.75
C LEU A 218 10.55 -8.61 -10.90
N GLU A 219 9.67 -8.94 -11.83
CA GLU A 219 8.43 -8.20 -12.04
C GLU A 219 7.28 -8.90 -11.32
N PHE A 220 6.38 -8.11 -10.73
CA PHE A 220 5.17 -8.60 -10.09
C PHE A 220 4.08 -7.54 -10.08
N TYR A 221 2.82 -7.98 -10.12
CA TYR A 221 1.66 -7.12 -9.99
C TYR A 221 1.17 -7.12 -8.55
N SER A 222 1.00 -5.93 -7.96
CA SER A 222 0.44 -5.76 -6.62
C SER A 222 -0.88 -5.00 -6.72
N PRO A 223 -2.03 -5.66 -6.49
CA PRO A 223 -3.32 -4.97 -6.40
C PRO A 223 -3.32 -3.87 -5.33
N ASP A 224 -2.65 -4.11 -4.20
CA ASP A 224 -2.59 -3.17 -3.08
C ASP A 224 -1.80 -1.89 -3.45
N ALA A 225 -0.79 -2.00 -4.31
CA ALA A 225 -0.02 -0.87 -4.84
C ALA A 225 -0.54 -0.33 -6.18
N CYS A 226 -1.60 -0.95 -6.73
CA CYS A 226 -2.28 -0.57 -7.96
C CYS A 226 -1.44 -0.56 -9.25
N ARG A 227 -0.27 -1.20 -9.26
CA ARG A 227 0.59 -1.29 -10.45
C ARG A 227 1.49 -2.51 -10.40
N SER A 228 2.07 -2.84 -11.55
CA SER A 228 3.24 -3.70 -11.61
C SER A 228 4.49 -2.97 -11.12
N MET A 229 5.32 -3.69 -10.37
CA MET A 229 6.60 -3.25 -9.85
C MET A 229 7.71 -4.17 -10.32
N LYS A 230 8.92 -3.62 -10.37
CA LYS A 230 10.11 -4.28 -10.90
C LYS A 230 11.27 -4.12 -9.93
N LEU A 231 11.80 -5.24 -9.44
CA LEU A 231 13.01 -5.28 -8.62
C LEU A 231 14.21 -5.64 -9.51
N VAL A 232 15.36 -5.04 -9.18
CA VAL A 232 16.62 -5.21 -9.92
C VAL A 232 17.63 -5.92 -9.06
N PHE A 233 18.50 -6.70 -9.69
CA PHE A 233 19.59 -7.38 -9.00
C PHE A 233 20.53 -6.35 -8.37
N GLU A 234 20.88 -6.57 -7.11
CA GLU A 234 21.87 -5.78 -6.38
C GLU A 234 23.17 -6.57 -6.25
N LYS A 235 23.10 -7.77 -5.65
CA LYS A 235 24.27 -8.59 -5.33
C LYS A 235 23.92 -10.05 -5.09
N GLU A 236 24.94 -10.89 -5.09
CA GLU A 236 24.85 -12.24 -4.52
C GLU A 236 24.83 -12.16 -3.00
N GLU A 237 24.07 -13.05 -2.36
CA GLU A 237 23.87 -13.07 -0.92
C GLU A 237 23.71 -14.51 -0.44
N THR A 238 23.92 -14.77 0.85
CA THR A 238 23.66 -16.10 1.44
C THR A 238 22.66 -16.01 2.58
N TYR A 239 21.54 -16.73 2.46
CA TYR A 239 20.54 -16.80 3.53
C TYR A 239 20.50 -18.20 4.12
N ARG A 240 20.87 -18.33 5.41
CA ARG A 240 20.92 -19.61 6.15
C ARG A 240 21.70 -20.71 5.42
N GLY A 241 22.83 -20.35 4.82
CA GLY A 241 23.69 -21.27 4.07
C GLY A 241 23.21 -21.60 2.64
N ILE A 242 22.10 -20.99 2.19
CA ILE A 242 21.58 -21.17 0.83
C ILE A 242 21.98 -19.95 -0.01
N PRO A 243 22.67 -20.14 -1.15
CA PRO A 243 23.00 -19.06 -2.08
C PRO A 243 21.75 -18.42 -2.67
N THR A 244 21.73 -17.09 -2.70
CA THR A 244 20.60 -16.29 -3.17
C THR A 244 21.08 -15.10 -3.98
N TYR A 245 20.21 -14.55 -4.81
CA TYR A 245 20.38 -13.24 -5.41
C TYR A 245 19.51 -12.24 -4.67
N ARG A 246 20.12 -11.15 -4.18
CA ARG A 246 19.41 -10.03 -3.60
C ARG A 246 18.90 -9.12 -4.71
N TYR A 247 17.59 -8.95 -4.74
CA TYR A 247 16.92 -7.96 -5.58
C TYR A 247 16.38 -6.85 -4.70
N THR A 248 16.49 -5.60 -5.16
CA THR A 248 16.01 -4.42 -4.45
C THR A 248 15.10 -3.59 -5.33
N ALA A 249 14.27 -2.76 -4.72
CA ALA A 249 13.54 -1.75 -5.46
C ALA A 249 14.51 -0.65 -5.93
N PRO A 250 14.60 -0.38 -7.24
CA PRO A 250 15.48 0.69 -7.72
C PRO A 250 15.01 2.05 -7.20
N SER A 251 15.94 3.00 -7.04
CA SER A 251 15.63 4.37 -6.60
C SER A 251 14.60 5.07 -7.49
N TYR A 252 14.57 4.73 -8.79
CA TYR A 252 13.62 5.27 -9.75
C TYR A 252 12.22 4.63 -9.71
N LEU A 253 11.95 3.66 -8.82
CA LEU A 253 10.63 2.98 -8.77
C LEU A 253 9.48 3.97 -8.60
N PHE A 254 9.66 4.98 -7.75
CA PHE A 254 8.69 6.06 -7.51
C PHE A 254 9.20 7.44 -7.97
N ALA A 255 10.22 7.49 -8.84
CA ALA A 255 10.71 8.75 -9.38
C ALA A 255 9.68 9.41 -10.32
N ASN A 256 9.77 10.73 -10.44
CA ASN A 256 8.96 11.52 -11.37
C ASN A 256 9.22 11.10 -12.82
N GLY A 257 8.21 11.22 -13.69
CA GLY A 257 8.34 10.98 -15.13
C GLY A 257 9.43 11.81 -15.82
N THR A 258 9.79 12.98 -15.29
CA THR A 258 10.90 13.79 -15.82
C THR A 258 12.27 13.19 -15.52
N GLU A 259 12.44 12.51 -14.39
CA GLU A 259 13.68 11.80 -14.02
C GLU A 259 13.73 10.39 -14.61
N TYR A 260 12.58 9.72 -14.67
CA TYR A 260 12.44 8.39 -15.24
C TYR A 260 11.22 8.34 -16.18
N PRO A 261 11.41 8.59 -17.49
CA PRO A 261 10.32 8.68 -18.48
C PRO A 261 9.29 7.56 -18.44
N PRO A 262 9.66 6.28 -18.21
CA PRO A 262 8.66 5.20 -18.10
C PRO A 262 7.66 5.37 -16.95
N ASN A 263 7.91 6.26 -15.98
CA ASN A 263 6.96 6.58 -14.91
C ASN A 263 5.93 7.68 -15.28
N GLU A 264 6.06 8.34 -16.43
CA GLU A 264 5.13 9.41 -16.86
C GLU A 264 3.67 8.95 -16.88
N GLY A 265 3.43 7.69 -17.23
CA GLY A 265 2.09 7.09 -17.22
C GLY A 265 1.41 7.04 -15.85
N PHE A 266 2.16 7.08 -14.74
CA PHE A 266 1.63 7.01 -13.38
C PHE A 266 1.33 8.39 -12.76
N CYS A 267 1.46 9.45 -13.55
CA CYS A 267 1.23 10.83 -13.13
C CYS A 267 -0.28 11.13 -12.87
N PRO A 268 -0.65 12.21 -12.16
CA PRO A 268 0.04 13.51 -12.08
C PRO A 268 1.38 13.42 -11.35
N CYS A 269 2.41 13.95 -11.99
CA CYS A 269 3.78 13.82 -11.50
C CYS A 269 3.95 14.82 -10.34
N VAL A 270 4.28 14.29 -9.18
CA VAL A 270 4.74 15.06 -8.01
C VAL A 270 6.25 14.90 -7.89
N ALA A 271 6.89 15.54 -6.91
CA ALA A 271 8.31 15.34 -6.67
C ALA A 271 8.64 13.85 -6.48
N SER A 272 9.87 13.46 -6.84
CA SER A 272 10.29 12.06 -6.90
C SER A 272 10.22 11.33 -5.55
N GLY A 273 9.98 10.03 -5.61
CA GLY A 273 9.93 9.11 -4.46
C GLY A 273 8.56 8.91 -3.82
N VAL A 274 7.50 9.48 -4.40
CA VAL A 274 6.12 9.20 -4.01
C VAL A 274 5.26 8.90 -5.24
N GLN A 275 4.31 7.99 -5.09
CA GLN A 275 3.37 7.57 -6.12
C GLN A 275 1.95 7.94 -5.71
N ASN A 276 1.29 8.79 -6.50
CA ASN A 276 -0.14 9.05 -6.31
C ASN A 276 -0.94 7.77 -6.64
N VAL A 277 -1.79 7.33 -5.73
CA VAL A 277 -2.66 6.14 -5.89
C VAL A 277 -4.15 6.51 -5.84
N SER A 278 -4.50 7.78 -6.01
CA SER A 278 -5.90 8.25 -5.96
C SER A 278 -6.78 7.54 -6.98
N ALA A 279 -6.26 7.26 -8.18
CA ALA A 279 -7.00 6.63 -9.27
C ALA A 279 -7.57 5.25 -8.91
N CYS A 280 -6.87 4.47 -8.09
CA CYS A 280 -7.33 3.16 -7.62
C CYS A 280 -7.91 3.19 -6.20
N ARG A 281 -7.93 4.36 -5.55
CA ARG A 281 -8.37 4.55 -4.17
C ARG A 281 -9.53 5.54 -4.08
N PHE A 282 -10.53 5.36 -4.95
CA PHE A 282 -11.79 6.12 -4.93
C PHE A 282 -11.58 7.64 -5.00
N ASN A 283 -10.52 8.04 -5.70
CA ASN A 283 -10.10 9.43 -5.85
C ASN A 283 -9.65 10.12 -4.54
N ALA A 284 -9.43 9.37 -3.46
CA ALA A 284 -8.82 9.88 -2.24
C ALA A 284 -7.35 10.27 -2.50
N PRO A 285 -6.85 11.40 -2.00
CA PRO A 285 -5.52 11.92 -2.29
C PRO A 285 -4.44 11.19 -1.47
N MET A 286 -4.31 9.88 -1.71
CA MET A 286 -3.37 8.99 -1.04
C MET A 286 -2.14 8.74 -1.92
N PHE A 287 -0.99 8.58 -1.26
CA PHE A 287 0.30 8.42 -1.90
C PHE A 287 1.09 7.29 -1.24
N LEU A 288 1.75 6.47 -2.06
CA LEU A 288 2.73 5.48 -1.59
C LEU A 288 4.13 6.04 -1.66
N SER A 289 4.97 5.69 -0.70
CA SER A 289 6.41 5.98 -0.72
C SER A 289 7.17 4.82 -0.06
N PHE A 290 8.50 4.88 -0.04
CA PHE A 290 9.25 4.10 0.94
C PHE A 290 9.13 4.73 2.35
N PRO A 291 9.37 3.95 3.42
CA PRO A 291 9.31 4.46 4.79
C PRO A 291 10.25 5.65 5.01
N HIS A 292 9.78 6.62 5.81
CA HIS A 292 10.44 7.90 6.08
C HIS A 292 10.84 8.67 4.82
N PHE A 293 10.13 8.45 3.70
CA PHE A 293 10.48 9.02 2.40
C PHE A 293 11.91 8.68 1.93
N TYR A 294 12.39 7.47 2.25
CA TYR A 294 13.63 6.95 1.68
C TYR A 294 13.59 7.00 0.14
N ASN A 295 14.68 7.45 -0.50
CA ASN A 295 14.77 7.70 -1.94
C ASN A 295 13.72 8.66 -2.52
N ALA A 296 13.19 9.59 -1.70
CA ALA A 296 12.35 10.67 -2.18
C ALA A 296 13.04 12.03 -2.17
N ASP A 297 12.39 12.99 -2.81
CA ASP A 297 12.80 14.39 -2.78
C ASP A 297 12.97 14.86 -1.32
N PRO A 298 14.12 15.47 -0.95
CA PRO A 298 14.37 15.95 0.39
C PRO A 298 13.27 16.86 0.95
N ALA A 299 12.53 17.58 0.10
CA ALA A 299 11.41 18.42 0.51
C ALA A 299 10.34 17.64 1.28
N PHE A 300 10.13 16.34 1.01
CA PHE A 300 9.19 15.52 1.78
C PHE A 300 9.70 15.25 3.20
N VAL A 301 10.96 14.88 3.33
CA VAL A 301 11.61 14.66 4.65
C VAL A 301 11.64 15.97 5.43
N GLU A 302 11.96 17.07 4.76
CA GLU A 302 12.00 18.40 5.35
C GLU A 302 10.61 18.98 5.63
N SER A 303 9.51 18.39 5.14
CA SER A 303 8.15 18.90 5.38
C SER A 303 7.60 18.56 6.77
N VAL A 304 8.22 17.60 7.46
CA VAL A 304 7.80 17.11 8.79
C VAL A 304 9.00 16.78 9.65
N ASP A 305 8.95 17.07 10.94
CA ASP A 305 10.01 16.69 11.87
C ASP A 305 9.77 15.25 12.37
N GLY A 306 10.85 14.49 12.59
CA GLY A 306 10.80 13.12 13.13
C GLY A 306 11.06 12.01 12.11
N LEU A 307 11.25 12.35 10.82
CA LEU A 307 11.63 11.38 9.80
C LEU A 307 13.14 11.19 9.69
N GLN A 308 13.58 9.94 9.56
CA GLN A 308 14.99 9.56 9.47
C GLN A 308 15.17 8.46 8.41
N PRO A 309 15.20 8.80 7.12
CA PRO A 309 15.41 7.81 6.05
C PRO A 309 16.72 7.05 6.26
N ASN A 310 16.68 5.72 6.11
CA ASN A 310 17.82 4.84 6.28
C ASN A 310 17.67 3.63 5.35
N GLU A 311 18.70 3.32 4.58
CA GLU A 311 18.66 2.25 3.59
C GLU A 311 18.43 0.86 4.21
N ASP A 312 19.16 0.50 5.27
CA ASP A 312 19.04 -0.81 5.92
C ASP A 312 17.63 -1.01 6.52
N LEU A 313 17.06 0.06 7.08
CA LEU A 313 15.76 0.02 7.74
C LEU A 313 14.59 0.20 6.77
N HIS A 314 14.74 0.92 5.67
CA HIS A 314 13.62 1.36 4.82
C HIS A 314 13.67 0.88 3.38
N SER A 315 14.77 0.25 2.93
CA SER A 315 14.80 -0.42 1.63
C SER A 315 13.87 -1.63 1.58
N LEU A 316 13.35 -1.88 0.37
CA LEU A 316 12.62 -3.08 0.02
C LEU A 316 13.57 -4.05 -0.67
N PHE A 317 13.65 -5.29 -0.18
CA PHE A 317 14.47 -6.32 -0.82
C PHE A 317 13.81 -7.70 -0.85
N LEU A 318 14.31 -8.55 -1.73
CA LEU A 318 13.95 -9.96 -1.85
C LEU A 318 15.19 -10.78 -2.21
N ASP A 319 15.53 -11.74 -1.34
CA ASP A 319 16.59 -12.72 -1.57
C ASP A 319 15.98 -13.96 -2.25
N LEU A 320 16.28 -14.16 -3.53
CA LEU A 320 15.71 -15.23 -4.36
C LEU A 320 16.71 -16.38 -4.52
N HIS A 321 16.27 -17.63 -4.34
CA HIS A 321 17.08 -18.78 -4.73
C HIS A 321 17.09 -18.94 -6.26
N PRO A 322 18.24 -18.79 -6.93
CA PRO A 322 18.29 -18.59 -8.39
C PRO A 322 17.81 -19.79 -9.20
N LEU A 323 18.08 -21.03 -8.72
CA LEU A 323 17.71 -22.23 -9.45
C LEU A 323 16.22 -22.54 -9.38
N THR A 324 15.54 -22.17 -8.29
CA THR A 324 14.13 -22.53 -8.07
C THR A 324 13.16 -21.37 -8.25
N GLY A 325 13.65 -20.12 -8.22
CA GLY A 325 12.79 -18.93 -8.26
C GLY A 325 11.95 -18.74 -6.99
N ILE A 326 12.35 -19.36 -5.87
CA ILE A 326 11.66 -19.29 -4.58
C ILE A 326 12.31 -18.18 -3.73
N PRO A 327 11.54 -17.22 -3.21
CA PRO A 327 12.03 -16.25 -2.23
C PRO A 327 12.40 -16.95 -0.92
N MET A 328 13.61 -16.68 -0.45
CA MET A 328 14.16 -17.28 0.78
C MET A 328 14.07 -16.33 1.97
N ASN A 329 14.18 -15.03 1.69
CA ASN A 329 14.09 -13.95 2.66
C ASN A 329 13.57 -12.70 1.93
N CYS A 330 12.73 -11.90 2.57
CA CYS A 330 12.24 -10.68 1.97
C CYS A 330 11.87 -9.66 3.04
N SER A 331 11.92 -8.38 2.65
CA SER A 331 11.40 -7.29 3.44
C SER A 331 10.69 -6.33 2.51
N ILE A 332 9.36 -6.43 2.46
CA ILE A 332 8.51 -5.57 1.66
C ILE A 332 8.04 -4.42 2.55
N LYS A 333 8.45 -3.20 2.22
CA LYS A 333 8.18 -2.01 3.02
C LYS A 333 7.61 -0.92 2.12
N MET A 334 6.51 -0.33 2.56
CA MET A 334 5.87 0.81 1.93
C MET A 334 5.30 1.70 3.03
N GLN A 335 5.16 2.98 2.75
CA GLN A 335 4.51 3.96 3.58
C GLN A 335 3.31 4.54 2.84
N LEU A 336 2.21 4.68 3.57
CA LEU A 336 1.00 5.35 3.08
C LEU A 336 1.00 6.79 3.60
N ASN A 337 0.76 7.72 2.70
CA ASN A 337 0.72 9.15 2.99
C ASN A 337 -0.60 9.73 2.49
N VAL A 338 -1.08 10.77 3.14
CA VAL A 338 -2.30 11.49 2.73
C VAL A 338 -1.93 12.95 2.51
N LEU A 339 -2.28 13.47 1.34
CA LEU A 339 -2.13 14.90 1.06
C LEU A 339 -3.23 15.66 1.78
N THR A 340 -2.83 16.61 2.61
CA THR A 340 -3.71 17.49 3.37
C THR A 340 -3.43 18.93 2.99
N LYS A 341 -4.47 19.77 2.95
CA LYS A 341 -4.33 21.22 2.74
C LYS A 341 -5.54 21.96 3.29
N ALA A 342 -5.36 23.24 3.58
CA ALA A 342 -6.47 24.12 3.93
C ALA A 342 -7.43 24.28 2.74
N VAL A 343 -8.74 24.16 3.00
CA VAL A 343 -9.79 24.29 1.98
C VAL A 343 -10.72 25.43 2.37
N SER A 344 -10.71 26.50 1.58
CA SER A 344 -11.56 27.67 1.83
C SER A 344 -13.05 27.28 1.82
N GLY A 345 -13.76 27.65 2.88
CA GLY A 345 -15.18 27.34 3.10
C GLY A 345 -15.44 26.08 3.92
N ILE A 346 -14.39 25.43 4.43
CA ILE A 346 -14.45 24.33 5.39
C ILE A 346 -13.64 24.75 6.62
N SER A 347 -14.30 24.83 7.77
CA SER A 347 -13.72 25.24 9.05
C SER A 347 -13.22 24.06 9.86
#